data_AF-A0A023FKX6-F1
#
_entry.id   AF-A0A023FKX6-F1
#
_cell.length_a   1.000
_cell.length_b   1.000
_cell.length_c   1.000
_cell.angle_alpha   90.00
_cell.angle_beta   90.00
_cell.angle_gamma   90.00
#
_symmetry.space_group_name_H-M   'P 1'
#
loop_
_entity.id
_entity.type
_entity.pdbx_description
1 polymer ?
#
loop_
_entity_poly.entity_id
_entity_poly.type
_entity_poly.pdbx_seq_one_letter_code
_entity_poly.pdbx_strand_id
1 'polypeptide(L)'
;MASAACPSCGASAVTDASGDGISQVCTVCGAVVDIAPLCLNSGLNSGEGLSFVPSAQTATLSLVRTGSKRGTHYQTRLSRNRLQCNDWIKQEGAKLGMDPVMRDEACNFFNMHVARLPLTQQLAFAAACCYRVLRNNNQCILLHTLSSRAQCSGSQIWQALGIIREITNQETVHSTLDELLPEAAQFLNASERKEVVSRATALLKPLRTCWFLEGRSPHNLAAALVFIAWKSLDIATRTHVTYAAYCQRYSLSLMKATNDTVRSLNKVLIQLAGQIPWLKGKKLSPKQAPAYVEDITRYSASLAIDAIREVGGSDSDQTATEVSAAIFKTFRKSKKRPSCPLHQDTDSPSKSCDDGGVDFSDSEIDNYIRSEQEAKAVKEFLESHERKKARKE
;
A
#
# COMPACT_ATOMS: atom_id res chain seq x y z
N MET A 1 -5.54 -7.14 44.76
CA MET A 1 -4.61 -7.73 45.73
C MET A 1 -5.03 -7.25 47.11
N ALA A 2 -5.83 -8.05 47.83
CA ALA A 2 -6.24 -7.69 49.18
C ALA A 2 -5.06 -7.97 50.13
N SER A 3 -4.68 -7.00 50.95
CA SER A 3 -3.59 -7.16 51.91
C SER A 3 -3.98 -8.23 52.93
N ALA A 4 -3.34 -9.39 52.87
CA ALA A 4 -3.60 -10.49 53.79
C ALA A 4 -3.09 -10.10 55.19
N ALA A 5 -4.00 -9.64 56.06
CA ALA A 5 -3.71 -9.50 57.48
C ALA A 5 -3.58 -10.90 58.09
N CYS A 6 -2.61 -11.09 58.98
CA CYS A 6 -2.42 -12.38 59.65
C CYS A 6 -3.67 -12.73 60.48
N PRO A 7 -4.28 -13.91 60.30
CA PRO A 7 -5.48 -14.30 61.05
C PRO A 7 -5.21 -14.50 62.54
N SER A 8 -3.96 -14.68 62.95
CA SER A 8 -3.58 -14.93 64.35
C SER A 8 -3.29 -13.66 65.15
N CYS A 9 -2.74 -12.62 64.53
CA CYS A 9 -2.35 -11.39 65.26
C CYS A 9 -2.89 -10.10 64.63
N GLY A 10 -3.59 -10.17 63.50
CA GLY A 10 -4.13 -9.01 62.78
C GLY A 10 -3.09 -8.14 62.08
N ALA A 11 -1.80 -8.42 62.24
CA ALA A 11 -0.73 -7.63 61.63
C ALA A 11 -0.67 -7.84 60.11
N SER A 12 -0.42 -6.75 59.37
CA SER A 12 -0.31 -6.74 57.90
C SER A 12 1.07 -7.15 57.39
N ALA A 13 1.96 -7.63 58.26
CA ALA A 13 3.34 -7.95 57.95
C ALA A 13 3.49 -9.46 57.70
N VAL A 14 3.08 -9.90 56.51
CA VAL A 14 3.26 -11.26 56.00
C VAL A 14 4.33 -11.23 54.91
N THR A 15 5.36 -12.07 55.03
CA THR A 15 6.48 -12.15 54.09
C THR A 15 6.62 -13.56 53.53
N ASP A 16 7.04 -13.67 52.26
CA ASP A 16 7.34 -14.93 51.58
C ASP A 16 8.64 -15.61 52.07
N ALA A 17 9.35 -14.98 53.01
CA ALA A 17 10.70 -15.35 53.43
C ALA A 17 10.70 -16.35 54.60
N SER A 18 10.03 -17.49 54.43
CA SER A 18 10.40 -18.68 55.21
C SER A 18 11.70 -19.25 54.66
N GLY A 19 12.56 -19.84 55.51
CA GLY A 19 13.82 -20.50 55.06
C GLY A 19 13.62 -21.58 53.99
N ASP A 20 12.37 -22.02 53.80
CA ASP A 20 11.95 -23.05 52.86
C ASP A 20 11.48 -22.48 51.49
N GLY A 21 11.39 -21.15 51.35
CA GLY A 21 11.13 -20.43 50.09
C GLY A 21 9.71 -20.58 49.49
N ILE A 22 8.80 -21.30 50.16
CA ILE A 22 7.47 -21.65 49.62
C ILE A 22 6.31 -21.17 50.52
N SER A 23 6.57 -20.89 51.80
CA SER A 23 5.53 -20.57 52.79
C SER A 23 5.52 -19.08 53.13
N GLN A 24 4.32 -18.50 53.20
CA GLN A 24 4.11 -17.15 53.70
C GLN A 24 3.97 -17.16 55.22
N VAL A 25 4.81 -16.39 55.89
CA VAL A 25 4.85 -16.33 57.36
C VAL A 25 4.69 -14.89 57.83
N CYS A 26 3.93 -14.71 58.92
CA CYS A 26 3.84 -13.43 59.59
C CYS A 26 5.12 -13.15 60.37
N THR A 27 5.75 -12.00 60.11
CA THR A 27 7.00 -11.61 60.77
C THR A 27 6.83 -11.23 62.25
N VAL A 28 5.60 -10.97 62.69
CA VAL A 28 5.30 -10.51 64.06
C VAL A 28 5.01 -11.68 65.00
N CYS A 29 4.26 -12.69 64.56
CA CYS A 29 3.88 -13.82 65.40
C CYS A 29 4.43 -15.18 64.94
N GLY A 30 5.11 -15.24 63.79
CA GLY A 30 5.66 -16.48 63.23
C GLY A 30 4.60 -17.45 62.69
N ALA A 31 3.32 -17.07 62.67
CA ALA A 31 2.26 -17.94 62.14
C ALA A 31 2.36 -18.05 60.61
N VAL A 32 2.28 -19.27 60.09
CA VAL A 32 2.19 -19.57 58.67
C VAL A 32 0.81 -19.17 58.18
N VAL A 33 0.75 -18.22 57.25
CA VAL A 33 -0.50 -17.67 56.71
C VAL A 33 -0.96 -18.47 55.50
N ASP A 34 -0.01 -18.91 54.65
CA ASP A 34 -0.30 -19.76 53.50
C ASP A 34 0.89 -20.70 53.20
N ILE A 35 0.57 -21.92 52.78
CA ILE A 35 1.55 -22.97 52.44
C ILE A 35 1.43 -23.15 50.93
N ALA A 36 2.41 -22.62 50.18
CA ALA A 36 2.46 -22.64 48.72
C ALA A 36 1.39 -21.77 48.00
N PRO A 37 1.50 -20.43 48.04
CA PRO A 37 0.70 -19.59 47.15
C PRO A 37 1.02 -19.96 45.70
N LEU A 38 -0.01 -20.22 44.89
CA LEU A 38 0.12 -20.50 43.46
C LEU A 38 0.77 -19.29 42.77
N CYS A 39 2.09 -19.37 42.55
CA CYS A 39 2.86 -18.28 41.96
C CYS A 39 2.57 -18.18 40.45
N LEU A 40 1.98 -17.06 40.02
CA LEU A 40 1.79 -16.76 38.60
C LEU A 40 3.11 -16.52 37.82
N ASN A 41 4.23 -16.37 38.53
CA ASN A 41 5.44 -15.73 37.99
C ASN A 41 6.65 -16.66 37.78
N SER A 42 6.53 -17.97 37.95
CA SER A 42 7.61 -18.89 37.52
C SER A 42 7.46 -19.17 36.03
N GLY A 43 8.35 -18.55 35.26
CA GLY A 43 8.30 -18.48 33.81
C GLY A 43 8.13 -19.81 33.07
N LEU A 44 7.44 -19.70 31.94
CA LEU A 44 7.10 -20.68 30.91
C LEU A 44 8.27 -21.48 30.27
N ASN A 45 9.46 -21.52 30.88
CA ASN A 45 10.66 -22.08 30.25
C ASN A 45 11.18 -23.34 30.95
N SER A 46 10.31 -24.31 31.22
CA SER A 46 10.73 -25.69 31.45
C SER A 46 9.78 -26.64 30.74
N GLY A 47 10.36 -27.38 29.80
CA GLY A 47 9.64 -28.25 28.90
C GLY A 47 9.03 -29.43 29.63
N GLU A 48 7.74 -29.32 29.94
CA GLU A 48 6.88 -30.48 30.20
C GLU A 48 5.41 -30.08 29.94
N GLY A 49 5.04 -30.15 28.66
CA GLY A 49 3.80 -30.78 28.20
C GLY A 49 2.42 -30.21 28.51
N LEU A 50 2.17 -29.41 29.54
CA LEU A 50 0.79 -29.02 29.91
C LEU A 50 0.72 -27.62 30.53
N SER A 51 0.57 -26.60 29.69
CA SER A 51 0.20 -25.24 30.13
C SER A 51 -1.26 -24.94 29.79
N PHE A 52 -1.98 -24.37 30.74
CA PHE A 52 -3.35 -23.88 30.54
C PHE A 52 -3.29 -22.57 29.75
N VAL A 53 -3.78 -22.58 28.51
CA VAL A 53 -3.91 -21.39 27.67
C VAL A 53 -5.30 -20.78 27.88
N PRO A 54 -5.44 -19.48 28.21
CA PRO A 54 -6.72 -18.83 28.38
C PRO A 54 -7.60 -18.92 27.13
N SER A 55 -8.89 -19.18 27.32
CA SER A 55 -9.87 -19.45 26.24
C SER A 55 -9.99 -18.34 25.19
N ALA A 56 -9.62 -17.10 25.56
CA ALA A 56 -9.59 -15.96 24.65
C ALA A 56 -8.54 -16.10 23.53
N GLN A 57 -7.50 -16.92 23.71
CA GLN A 57 -6.50 -17.21 22.68
C GLN A 57 -6.88 -18.42 21.81
N THR A 58 -7.91 -19.19 22.16
CA THR A 58 -8.32 -20.43 21.48
C THR A 58 -9.51 -20.28 20.53
N ALA A 59 -9.97 -19.06 20.22
CA ALA A 59 -11.17 -18.84 19.40
C ALA A 59 -11.06 -19.24 17.91
N THR A 60 -9.96 -19.86 17.47
CA THR A 60 -9.67 -20.18 16.06
C THR A 60 -9.43 -21.66 15.78
N LEU A 61 -9.91 -22.56 16.65
CA LEU A 61 -9.66 -23.99 16.56
C LEU A 61 -10.82 -24.72 15.90
N SER A 62 -10.70 -25.04 14.61
CA SER A 62 -11.62 -25.98 13.95
C SER A 62 -11.20 -27.42 14.28
N LEU A 63 -12.01 -28.10 15.08
CA LEU A 63 -11.85 -29.51 15.45
C LEU A 63 -12.08 -30.40 14.22
N VAL A 64 -11.01 -31.02 13.71
CA VAL A 64 -11.11 -32.08 12.70
C VAL A 64 -11.02 -33.43 13.41
N ARG A 65 -12.08 -34.24 13.35
CA ARG A 65 -12.06 -35.65 13.81
C ARG A 65 -11.22 -36.48 12.83
N THR A 66 -10.00 -36.83 13.20
CA THR A 66 -9.30 -37.94 12.54
C THR A 66 -9.69 -39.25 13.23
N GLY A 67 -10.41 -40.11 12.51
CA GLY A 67 -10.75 -41.45 12.98
C GLY A 67 -9.50 -42.32 13.06
N SER A 68 -8.92 -42.45 14.25
CA SER A 68 -8.01 -43.55 14.56
C SER A 68 -8.28 -44.07 15.97
N LYS A 69 -8.57 -45.36 16.05
CA LYS A 69 -8.82 -46.11 17.27
C LYS A 69 -7.49 -46.28 18.02
N ARG A 70 -7.08 -45.28 18.79
CA ARG A 70 -6.23 -45.35 19.99
C ARG A 70 -5.83 -43.94 20.42
N GLY A 71 -6.35 -43.50 21.56
CA GLY A 71 -5.97 -42.25 22.22
C GLY A 71 -6.54 -40.99 21.57
N THR A 72 -7.46 -40.32 22.27
CA THR A 72 -7.89 -38.95 21.95
C THR A 72 -6.75 -37.96 22.21
N HIS A 73 -5.76 -37.92 21.33
CA HIS A 73 -4.86 -36.78 21.23
C HIS A 73 -5.54 -35.72 20.36
N TYR A 74 -6.01 -34.65 20.99
CA TYR A 74 -6.45 -33.43 20.31
C TYR A 74 -5.22 -32.73 19.74
N GLN A 75 -4.67 -33.22 18.62
CA GLN A 75 -3.70 -32.45 17.86
C GLN A 75 -4.45 -31.38 17.08
N THR A 76 -4.40 -30.16 17.62
CA THR A 76 -4.92 -28.94 17.02
C THR A 76 -4.19 -28.64 15.71
N ARG A 77 -4.54 -29.32 14.62
CA ARG A 77 -3.91 -29.12 13.31
C ARG A 77 -4.61 -27.98 12.59
N LEU A 78 -3.90 -26.85 12.48
CA LEU A 78 -4.22 -25.82 11.49
C LEU A 78 -4.32 -26.47 10.10
N SER A 79 -5.22 -25.97 9.25
CA SER A 79 -5.30 -26.47 7.87
C SER A 79 -3.96 -26.27 7.16
N ARG A 80 -3.61 -27.16 6.22
CA ARG A 80 -2.33 -27.13 5.51
C ARG A 80 -2.03 -25.76 4.90
N ASN A 81 -3.04 -25.08 4.35
CA ASN A 81 -2.91 -23.74 3.77
C ASN A 81 -2.66 -22.66 4.83
N ARG A 82 -3.26 -22.78 6.02
CA ARG A 82 -3.00 -21.84 7.14
C ARG A 82 -1.58 -22.00 7.68
N LEU A 83 -1.10 -23.24 7.81
CA LEU A 83 0.30 -23.51 8.17
C LEU A 83 1.24 -22.87 7.15
N GLN A 84 1.00 -23.11 5.86
CA GLN A 84 1.79 -22.51 4.79
C GLN A 84 1.80 -20.97 4.84
N CYS A 85 0.66 -20.34 5.12
CA CYS A 85 0.59 -18.88 5.25
C CYS A 85 1.33 -18.37 6.50
N ASN A 86 1.20 -19.05 7.64
CA ASN A 86 1.94 -18.69 8.86
C ASN A 86 3.46 -18.87 8.68
N ASP A 87 3.89 -19.97 8.04
CA ASP A 87 5.29 -20.20 7.72
C ASP A 87 5.81 -19.13 6.75
N TRP A 88 5.00 -18.74 5.76
CA TRP A 88 5.33 -17.65 4.85
C TRP A 88 5.47 -16.31 5.59
N ILE A 89 4.54 -15.95 6.49
CA ILE A 89 4.63 -14.73 7.32
C ILE A 89 5.92 -14.75 8.15
N LYS A 90 6.27 -15.89 8.76
CA LYS A 90 7.47 -16.01 9.58
C LYS A 90 8.76 -15.87 8.78
N GLN A 91 8.83 -16.51 7.61
CA GLN A 91 10.00 -16.52 6.74
C GLN A 91 10.18 -15.19 6.00
N GLU A 92 9.12 -14.71 5.32
CA GLU A 92 9.19 -13.47 4.55
C GLU A 92 9.17 -12.24 5.46
N GLY A 93 8.44 -12.28 6.58
CA GLY A 93 8.49 -11.21 7.58
C GLY A 93 9.90 -10.96 8.09
N ALA A 94 10.68 -12.01 8.35
CA ALA A 94 12.09 -11.87 8.76
C ALA A 94 12.93 -11.16 7.68
N LYS A 95 12.74 -11.55 6.42
CA LYS A 95 13.43 -10.92 5.27
C LYS A 95 12.95 -9.50 4.95
N LEU A 96 11.81 -9.09 5.51
CA LEU A 96 11.26 -7.74 5.39
C LEU A 96 11.66 -6.84 6.58
N GLY A 97 12.42 -7.38 7.54
CA GLY A 97 12.87 -6.63 8.73
C GLY A 97 11.85 -6.59 9.87
N MET A 98 10.88 -7.51 9.90
CA MET A 98 9.94 -7.65 11.01
C MET A 98 10.59 -8.37 12.20
N ASP A 99 10.44 -7.77 13.38
CA ASP A 99 10.81 -8.37 14.66
C ASP A 99 9.94 -9.61 14.97
N PRO A 100 10.39 -10.53 15.85
CA PRO A 100 9.59 -11.70 16.24
C PRO A 100 8.20 -11.31 16.76
N VAL A 101 8.10 -10.24 17.55
CA VAL A 101 6.82 -9.74 18.09
C VAL A 101 5.88 -9.29 16.96
N MET A 102 6.40 -8.57 15.96
CA MET A 102 5.61 -8.14 14.80
C MET A 102 5.11 -9.33 13.97
N ARG A 103 5.94 -10.36 13.81
CA ARG A 103 5.57 -11.58 13.06
C ARG A 103 4.47 -12.35 13.77
N ASP A 104 4.52 -12.43 15.09
CA ASP A 104 3.49 -13.08 15.89
C ASP A 104 2.19 -12.28 15.88
N GLU A 105 2.25 -10.94 15.92
CA GLU A 105 1.07 -10.07 15.74
C GLU A 105 0.39 -10.32 14.39
N ALA A 106 1.16 -10.37 13.30
CA ALA A 106 0.65 -10.64 11.96
C ALA A 106 0.01 -12.04 11.86
N CYS A 107 0.64 -13.06 12.45
CA CYS A 107 0.11 -14.43 12.48
C CYS A 107 -1.18 -14.50 13.30
N ASN A 108 -1.24 -13.85 14.46
CA ASN A 108 -2.43 -13.82 15.31
C ASN A 108 -3.60 -13.16 14.58
N PHE A 109 -3.36 -12.01 13.94
CA PHE A 109 -4.38 -11.32 13.16
C PHE A 109 -4.87 -12.17 11.97
N PHE A 110 -3.95 -12.80 11.23
CA PHE A 110 -4.29 -13.72 10.15
C PHE A 110 -5.17 -14.88 10.64
N ASN A 111 -4.77 -15.57 11.71
CA ASN A 111 -5.49 -16.74 12.23
C ASN A 111 -6.89 -16.38 12.76
N MET A 112 -7.07 -15.19 13.36
CA MET A 112 -8.38 -14.72 13.82
C MET A 112 -9.40 -14.54 12.68
N HIS A 113 -8.95 -14.04 11.53
CA HIS A 113 -9.85 -13.62 10.45
C HIS A 113 -10.01 -14.63 9.32
N VAL A 114 -9.01 -15.47 9.05
CA VAL A 114 -9.05 -16.47 7.96
C VAL A 114 -10.14 -17.53 8.15
N ALA A 115 -10.58 -17.78 9.39
CA ALA A 115 -11.67 -18.71 9.66
C ALA A 115 -13.06 -18.14 9.36
N ARG A 116 -13.19 -16.81 9.33
CA ARG A 116 -14.47 -16.10 9.23
C ARG A 116 -14.72 -15.51 7.85
N LEU A 117 -13.69 -15.41 7.02
CA LEU A 117 -13.74 -14.74 5.73
C LEU A 117 -13.65 -15.74 4.57
N PRO A 118 -14.50 -15.62 3.53
CA PRO A 118 -14.37 -16.39 2.30
C PRO A 118 -13.23 -15.82 1.45
N LEU A 119 -12.00 -16.16 1.81
CA LEU A 119 -10.80 -15.69 1.11
C LEU A 119 -10.51 -16.57 -0.10
N THR A 120 -10.61 -16.00 -1.31
CA THR A 120 -10.18 -16.66 -2.56
C THR A 120 -8.67 -16.90 -2.58
N GLN A 121 -7.89 -15.99 -1.96
CA GLN A 121 -6.44 -16.13 -1.83
C GLN A 121 -5.96 -15.80 -0.41
N GLN A 122 -5.74 -16.85 0.39
CA GLN A 122 -5.26 -16.73 1.77
C GLN A 122 -3.85 -16.12 1.83
N LEU A 123 -2.98 -16.38 0.85
CA LEU A 123 -1.62 -15.84 0.82
C LEU A 123 -1.60 -14.32 0.58
N ALA A 124 -2.48 -13.80 -0.27
CA ALA A 124 -2.62 -12.35 -0.46
C ALA A 124 -3.11 -11.65 0.82
N PHE A 125 -4.01 -12.30 1.56
CA PHE A 125 -4.45 -11.83 2.87
C PHE A 125 -3.32 -11.87 3.91
N ALA A 126 -2.51 -12.93 3.94
CA ALA A 126 -1.33 -13.02 4.79
C ALA A 126 -0.33 -11.89 4.48
N ALA A 127 -0.05 -11.61 3.21
CA ALA A 127 0.79 -10.49 2.79
C ALA A 127 0.22 -9.12 3.20
N ALA A 128 -1.10 -8.95 3.11
CA ALA A 128 -1.79 -7.75 3.58
C ALA A 128 -1.72 -7.58 5.12
N CYS A 129 -1.76 -8.68 5.88
CA CYS A 129 -1.55 -8.67 7.33
C CYS A 129 -0.13 -8.20 7.68
N CYS A 130 0.88 -8.71 6.98
CA CYS A 130 2.26 -8.23 7.12
C CYS A 130 2.37 -6.74 6.81
N TYR A 131 1.77 -6.29 5.69
CA TYR A 131 1.76 -4.88 5.32
C TYR A 131 1.21 -4.00 6.44
N ARG A 132 0.07 -4.36 7.02
CA ARG A 132 -0.53 -3.61 8.13
C ARG A 132 0.43 -3.49 9.32
N VAL A 133 1.02 -4.59 9.78
CA VAL A 133 1.91 -4.58 10.95
C VAL A 133 3.17 -3.76 10.66
N LEU A 134 3.74 -3.87 9.46
CA LEU A 134 4.86 -3.04 9.05
C LEU A 134 4.52 -1.56 9.12
N ARG A 135 3.35 -1.16 8.60
CA ARG A 135 2.92 0.25 8.62
C ARG A 135 2.64 0.75 10.03
N ASN A 136 2.07 -0.08 10.91
CA ASN A 136 1.87 0.27 12.32
C ASN A 136 3.20 0.54 13.05
N ASN A 137 4.28 -0.10 12.63
CA ASN A 137 5.62 0.06 13.19
C ASN A 137 6.48 1.09 12.41
N ASN A 138 5.85 1.97 11.61
CA ASN A 138 6.54 2.96 10.76
C ASN A 138 7.55 2.37 9.76
N GLN A 139 7.44 1.08 9.45
CA GLN A 139 8.23 0.42 8.42
C GLN A 139 7.51 0.50 7.08
N CYS A 140 8.23 0.99 6.08
CA CYS A 140 7.67 1.35 4.80
C CYS A 140 8.08 0.32 3.77
N ILE A 141 7.09 -0.38 3.23
CA ILE A 141 7.31 -1.38 2.19
C ILE A 141 6.39 -1.05 1.02
N LEU A 142 6.87 -1.22 -0.20
CA LEU A 142 6.01 -1.07 -1.37
C LEU A 142 5.13 -2.32 -1.56
N LEU A 143 3.87 -2.09 -1.93
CA LEU A 143 2.96 -3.18 -2.28
C LEU A 143 3.51 -4.07 -3.42
N HIS A 144 4.29 -3.50 -4.35
CA HIS A 144 4.91 -4.25 -5.44
C HIS A 144 5.95 -5.27 -4.93
N THR A 145 6.69 -4.94 -3.86
CA THR A 145 7.66 -5.82 -3.24
C THR A 145 6.94 -7.00 -2.62
N LEU A 146 5.84 -6.74 -1.88
CA LEU A 146 5.00 -7.79 -1.31
C LEU A 146 4.33 -8.64 -2.38
N SER A 147 3.83 -8.04 -3.46
CA SER A 147 3.20 -8.79 -4.55
C SER A 147 4.19 -9.73 -5.24
N SER A 148 5.42 -9.26 -5.46
CA SER A 148 6.50 -10.07 -6.04
C SER A 148 6.88 -11.24 -5.13
N ARG A 149 6.98 -11.02 -3.81
CA ARG A 149 7.37 -12.08 -2.85
C ARG A 149 6.24 -13.06 -2.55
N ALA A 150 5.00 -12.58 -2.48
CA ALA A 150 3.82 -13.41 -2.28
C ALA A 150 3.37 -14.11 -3.58
N GLN A 151 3.98 -13.78 -4.72
CA GLN A 151 3.58 -14.25 -6.05
C GLN A 151 2.07 -14.01 -6.33
N CYS A 152 1.55 -12.90 -5.82
CA CYS A 152 0.14 -12.51 -5.97
C CYS A 152 0.03 -11.26 -6.86
N SER A 153 -1.14 -11.05 -7.46
CA SER A 153 -1.42 -9.78 -8.14
C SER A 153 -1.53 -8.64 -7.12
N GLY A 154 -1.02 -7.45 -7.47
CA GLY A 154 -1.19 -6.26 -6.64
C GLY A 154 -2.66 -5.92 -6.34
N SER A 155 -3.57 -6.25 -7.27
CA SER A 155 -5.02 -6.08 -7.07
C SER A 155 -5.57 -6.97 -5.95
N GLN A 156 -5.05 -8.19 -5.81
CA GLN A 156 -5.50 -9.16 -4.80
C GLN A 156 -5.05 -8.72 -3.40
N ILE A 157 -3.83 -8.19 -3.28
CA ILE A 157 -3.34 -7.60 -2.04
C ILE A 157 -4.15 -6.34 -1.69
N TRP A 158 -4.48 -5.51 -2.68
CA TRP A 158 -5.28 -4.31 -2.45
C TRP A 158 -6.72 -4.64 -1.99
N GLN A 159 -7.35 -5.64 -2.60
CA GLN A 159 -8.65 -6.17 -2.14
C GLN A 159 -8.56 -6.71 -0.71
N ALA A 160 -7.50 -7.45 -0.40
CA ALA A 160 -7.27 -7.95 0.96
C ALA A 160 -7.07 -6.81 1.98
N LEU A 161 -6.39 -5.73 1.61
CA LEU A 161 -6.27 -4.53 2.45
C LEU A 161 -7.61 -3.82 2.66
N GLY A 162 -8.49 -3.82 1.65
CA GLY A 162 -9.87 -3.34 1.79
C GLY A 162 -10.64 -4.12 2.87
N ILE A 163 -10.54 -5.44 2.85
CA ILE A 163 -11.15 -6.31 3.87
C ILE A 163 -10.55 -6.02 5.27
N ILE A 164 -9.23 -5.85 5.36
CA ILE A 164 -8.58 -5.50 6.64
C ILE A 164 -9.06 -4.14 7.15
N ARG A 165 -9.24 -3.16 6.26
CA ARG A 165 -9.79 -1.84 6.59
C ARG A 165 -11.20 -1.96 7.15
N GLU A 166 -12.07 -2.74 6.53
CA GLU A 166 -13.43 -2.99 7.02
C GLU A 166 -13.45 -3.64 8.41
N ILE A 167 -12.52 -4.55 8.68
CA ILE A 167 -12.43 -5.26 9.96
C ILE A 167 -11.89 -4.37 11.08
N THR A 168 -10.88 -3.57 10.77
CA THR A 168 -10.12 -2.81 11.78
C THR A 168 -10.61 -1.37 11.93
N ASN A 169 -11.46 -0.88 11.01
CA ASN A 169 -11.84 0.53 10.88
C ASN A 169 -10.63 1.50 10.84
N GLN A 170 -9.46 0.99 10.46
CA GLN A 170 -8.24 1.77 10.34
C GLN A 170 -7.91 1.97 8.86
N GLU A 171 -7.66 3.22 8.47
CA GLU A 171 -7.12 3.50 7.14
C GLU A 171 -5.66 3.06 7.09
N THR A 172 -5.33 2.18 6.15
CA THR A 172 -3.95 1.81 5.88
C THR A 172 -3.26 2.98 5.19
N VAL A 173 -2.37 3.67 5.90
CA VAL A 173 -1.59 4.79 5.34
C VAL A 173 -0.76 4.27 4.17
N HIS A 174 -0.86 4.91 3.00
CA HIS A 174 -0.03 4.58 1.83
C HIS A 174 1.40 5.12 1.97
N SER A 175 2.39 4.37 1.47
CA SER A 175 3.82 4.72 1.57
C SER A 175 4.04 6.14 1.06
N THR A 176 4.59 7.01 1.91
CA THR A 176 4.83 8.40 1.53
C THR A 176 6.08 8.48 0.64
N LEU A 177 6.16 9.49 -0.22
CA LEU A 177 7.33 9.69 -1.07
C LEU A 177 8.61 9.88 -0.26
N ASP A 178 8.53 10.55 0.90
CA ASP A 178 9.66 10.79 1.79
C ASP A 178 10.28 9.48 2.29
N GLU A 179 9.45 8.48 2.61
CA GLU A 179 9.88 7.14 3.05
C GLU A 179 10.52 6.32 1.92
N LEU A 180 10.09 6.54 0.67
CA LEU A 180 10.53 5.78 -0.49
C LEU A 180 11.86 6.30 -1.08
N LEU A 181 12.23 7.55 -0.81
CA LEU A 181 13.45 8.15 -1.35
C LEU A 181 14.73 7.43 -0.88
N PRO A 182 14.91 7.08 0.41
CA PRO A 182 16.07 6.31 0.86
C PRO A 182 16.16 4.93 0.21
N GLU A 183 15.04 4.23 0.07
CA GLU A 183 14.98 2.90 -0.58
C GLU A 183 15.36 3.02 -2.07
N ALA A 184 14.82 4.03 -2.76
CA ALA A 184 15.13 4.30 -4.15
C ALA A 184 16.58 4.77 -4.39
N ALA A 185 17.33 5.14 -3.34
CA ALA A 185 18.72 5.58 -3.42
C ALA A 185 19.71 4.53 -2.86
N GLN A 186 19.25 3.32 -2.52
CA GLN A 186 20.05 2.31 -1.83
C GLN A 186 21.29 1.82 -2.62
N PHE A 187 21.26 1.91 -3.95
CA PHE A 187 22.35 1.49 -4.83
C PHE A 187 23.47 2.53 -4.97
N LEU A 188 23.31 3.72 -4.39
CA LEU A 188 24.33 4.77 -4.37
C LEU A 188 25.27 4.59 -3.17
N ASN A 189 26.47 5.15 -3.27
CA ASN A 189 27.45 5.17 -2.18
C ASN A 189 26.88 5.88 -0.93
N ALA A 190 27.28 5.46 0.27
CA ALA A 190 26.69 5.96 1.52
C ALA A 190 26.77 7.49 1.70
N SER A 191 27.87 8.13 1.27
CA SER A 191 28.05 9.58 1.32
C SER A 191 27.10 10.28 0.34
N GLU A 192 27.14 9.88 -0.94
CA GLU A 192 26.30 10.46 -1.99
C GLU A 192 24.81 10.23 -1.71
N ARG A 193 24.44 9.08 -1.16
CA ARG A 193 23.05 8.72 -0.84
C ARG A 193 22.41 9.74 0.10
N LYS A 194 23.13 10.18 1.15
CA LYS A 194 22.61 11.17 2.11
C LYS A 194 22.32 12.50 1.42
N GLU A 195 23.24 12.97 0.58
CA GLU A 195 23.08 14.22 -0.16
C GLU A 195 21.97 14.15 -1.20
N VAL A 196 21.88 13.03 -1.94
CA VAL A 196 20.83 12.81 -2.95
C VAL A 196 19.46 12.78 -2.28
N VAL A 197 19.30 12.06 -1.17
CA VAL A 197 18.03 12.01 -0.42
C VAL A 197 17.68 13.39 0.15
N SER A 198 18.66 14.12 0.71
CA SER A 198 18.43 15.50 1.20
C SER A 198 17.99 16.45 0.09
N ARG A 199 18.57 16.34 -1.11
CA ARG A 199 18.20 17.17 -2.26
C ARG A 199 16.84 16.78 -2.83
N ALA A 200 16.55 15.48 -2.91
CA ALA A 200 15.27 14.95 -3.40
C ALA A 200 14.11 15.31 -2.46
N THR A 201 14.31 15.24 -1.14
CA THR A 201 13.33 15.67 -0.14
C THR A 201 13.09 17.17 -0.19
N ALA A 202 14.13 17.99 -0.38
CA ALA A 202 13.98 19.43 -0.60
C ALA A 202 13.14 19.76 -1.84
N LEU A 203 13.28 18.98 -2.92
CA LEU A 203 12.48 19.11 -4.15
C LEU A 203 10.99 18.76 -3.96
N LEU A 204 10.63 17.96 -2.96
CA LEU A 204 9.21 17.61 -2.75
C LEU A 204 8.36 18.84 -2.40
N LYS A 205 8.90 19.81 -1.67
CA LYS A 205 8.17 21.04 -1.29
C LYS A 205 7.66 21.84 -2.51
N PRO A 206 8.51 22.31 -3.44
CA PRO A 206 8.04 23.04 -4.62
C PRO A 206 7.17 22.17 -5.53
N LEU A 207 7.44 20.87 -5.64
CA LEU A 207 6.67 19.97 -6.50
C LEU A 207 5.26 19.67 -5.95
N ARG A 208 5.07 19.66 -4.63
CA ARG A 208 3.75 19.61 -3.98
C ARG A 208 2.94 20.85 -4.36
N THR A 209 3.55 22.03 -4.25
CA THR A 209 2.88 23.29 -4.61
C THR A 209 2.45 23.31 -6.07
N CYS A 210 3.26 22.75 -6.98
CA CYS A 210 2.92 22.64 -8.41
C CYS A 210 1.94 21.51 -8.76
N TRP A 211 1.36 20.79 -7.79
CA TRP A 211 0.50 19.62 -8.02
C TRP A 211 1.15 18.53 -8.89
N PHE A 212 2.48 18.47 -8.94
CA PHE A 212 3.19 17.54 -9.83
C PHE A 212 3.11 16.10 -9.32
N LEU A 213 3.08 15.93 -8.00
CA LEU A 213 3.10 14.62 -7.35
C LEU A 213 1.77 13.86 -7.48
N GLU A 214 0.65 14.58 -7.63
CA GLU A 214 -0.67 13.97 -7.46
C GLU A 214 -1.17 13.14 -8.65
N GLY A 215 -1.68 11.95 -8.33
CA GLY A 215 -2.18 10.97 -9.30
C GLY A 215 -1.10 10.23 -10.08
N ARG A 216 0.16 10.26 -9.62
CA ARG A 216 1.27 9.51 -10.22
C ARG A 216 1.72 8.40 -9.28
N SER A 217 2.24 7.31 -9.85
CA SER A 217 2.81 6.22 -9.05
C SER A 217 4.02 6.73 -8.24
N PRO A 218 4.02 6.55 -6.91
CA PRO A 218 5.09 7.05 -6.04
C PRO A 218 6.43 6.37 -6.33
N HIS A 219 6.42 5.12 -6.82
CA HIS A 219 7.64 4.40 -7.21
C HIS A 219 8.35 5.07 -8.39
N ASN A 220 7.61 5.42 -9.44
CA ASN A 220 8.16 6.09 -10.61
C ASN A 220 8.65 7.50 -10.25
N LEU A 221 7.92 8.20 -9.37
CA LEU A 221 8.31 9.51 -8.88
C LEU A 221 9.59 9.46 -8.05
N ALA A 222 9.70 8.52 -7.10
CA ALA A 222 10.89 8.37 -6.27
C ALA A 222 12.14 8.13 -7.13
N ALA A 223 12.07 7.20 -8.09
CA ALA A 223 13.18 6.92 -9.01
C ALA A 223 13.54 8.14 -9.87
N ALA A 224 12.55 8.88 -10.38
CA ALA A 224 12.78 10.10 -11.15
C ALA A 224 13.41 11.23 -10.31
N LEU A 225 12.97 11.40 -9.07
CA LEU A 225 13.50 12.40 -8.14
C LEU A 225 14.93 12.09 -7.75
N VAL A 226 15.24 10.84 -7.39
CA VAL A 226 16.60 10.39 -7.07
C VAL A 226 17.53 10.64 -8.26
N PHE A 227 17.10 10.32 -9.49
CA PHE A 227 17.91 10.58 -10.68
C PHE A 227 18.21 12.07 -10.88
N ILE A 228 17.22 12.95 -10.74
CA ILE A 228 17.43 14.40 -10.93
C ILE A 228 18.27 14.98 -9.80
N ALA A 229 18.01 14.59 -8.55
CA ALA A 229 18.81 14.98 -7.40
C ALA A 229 20.27 14.55 -7.57
N TRP A 230 20.51 13.30 -8.00
CA TRP A 230 21.85 12.78 -8.32
C TRP A 230 22.55 13.59 -9.42
N LYS A 231 21.82 14.01 -10.47
CA LYS A 231 22.37 14.89 -11.52
C LYS A 231 22.67 16.30 -11.03
N SER A 232 21.90 16.82 -10.07
CA SER A 232 22.07 18.18 -9.55
C SER A 232 23.30 18.33 -8.63
N LEU A 233 23.81 17.24 -8.05
CA LEU A 233 25.00 17.28 -7.19
C LEU A 233 26.30 17.53 -7.98
N ASP A 234 26.39 17.01 -9.20
CA ASP A 234 27.56 17.22 -10.06
C ASP A 234 27.10 17.48 -11.50
N ILE A 235 26.83 18.75 -11.75
CA ILE A 235 26.33 19.25 -13.03
C ILE A 235 27.40 19.10 -14.12
N ALA A 236 28.68 19.27 -13.78
CA ALA A 236 29.77 19.24 -14.75
C ALA A 236 29.92 17.84 -15.37
N THR A 237 29.88 16.79 -14.55
CA THR A 237 30.10 15.42 -15.05
C THR A 237 28.81 14.69 -15.40
N ARG A 238 27.66 15.01 -14.78
CA ARG A 238 26.45 14.16 -14.89
C ARG A 238 25.39 14.70 -15.86
N THR A 239 25.52 15.93 -16.34
CA THR A 239 24.52 16.57 -17.22
C THR A 239 24.23 15.78 -18.49
N HIS A 240 25.25 15.20 -19.13
CA HIS A 240 25.12 14.43 -20.36
C HIS A 240 24.51 13.02 -20.15
N VAL A 241 24.50 12.52 -18.91
CA VAL A 241 24.00 11.18 -18.59
C VAL A 241 22.47 11.13 -18.76
N THR A 242 22.01 10.19 -19.58
CA THR A 242 20.58 9.91 -19.78
C THR A 242 20.05 8.97 -18.70
N TYR A 243 18.73 8.95 -18.48
CA TYR A 243 18.11 8.03 -17.52
C TYR A 243 18.40 6.56 -17.87
N ALA A 244 18.44 6.21 -19.16
CA ALA A 244 18.77 4.85 -19.60
C ALA A 244 20.21 4.46 -19.24
N ALA A 245 21.18 5.35 -19.49
CA ALA A 245 22.58 5.12 -19.11
C ALA A 245 22.75 5.03 -17.58
N TYR A 246 21.99 5.81 -16.82
CA TYR A 246 21.96 5.72 -15.36
C TYR A 246 21.41 4.37 -14.89
N CYS A 247 20.29 3.90 -15.45
CA CYS A 247 19.76 2.58 -15.13
C CYS A 247 20.75 1.47 -15.47
N GLN A 248 21.44 1.55 -16.61
CA GLN A 248 22.47 0.57 -16.98
C GLN A 248 23.65 0.56 -16.00
N ARG A 249 24.12 1.74 -15.56
CA ARG A 249 25.23 1.88 -14.61
C ARG A 249 24.96 1.22 -13.26
N TYR A 250 23.72 1.24 -12.79
CA TYR A 250 23.31 0.68 -11.50
C TYR A 250 22.46 -0.59 -11.62
N SER A 251 22.45 -1.23 -12.80
CA SER A 251 21.68 -2.44 -13.09
C SER A 251 20.19 -2.36 -12.71
N LEU A 252 19.58 -1.19 -12.90
CA LEU A 252 18.17 -0.94 -12.63
C LEU A 252 17.30 -1.26 -13.85
N SER A 253 16.06 -1.70 -13.60
CA SER A 253 15.07 -1.90 -14.67
C SER A 253 14.66 -0.57 -15.30
N LEU A 254 14.77 -0.49 -16.63
CA LEU A 254 14.35 0.69 -17.38
C LEU A 254 12.83 0.67 -17.60
N MET A 255 12.10 1.44 -16.80
CA MET A 255 10.66 1.61 -16.98
C MET A 255 10.33 2.83 -17.85
N LYS A 256 9.53 2.64 -18.90
CA LYS A 256 9.04 3.72 -19.78
C LYS A 256 8.30 4.80 -19.00
N ALA A 257 7.45 4.40 -18.07
CA ALA A 257 6.70 5.30 -17.20
C ALA A 257 7.63 6.23 -16.40
N THR A 258 8.76 5.72 -15.89
CA THR A 258 9.74 6.52 -15.16
C THR A 258 10.43 7.53 -16.07
N ASN A 259 10.80 7.13 -17.29
CA ASN A 259 11.39 8.04 -18.28
C ASN A 259 10.40 9.17 -18.66
N ASP A 260 9.12 8.85 -18.83
CA ASP A 260 8.07 9.85 -19.04
C ASP A 260 7.92 10.80 -17.84
N THR A 261 8.04 10.30 -16.61
CA THR A 261 8.04 11.15 -15.41
C THR A 261 9.26 12.05 -15.33
N VAL A 262 10.46 11.57 -15.66
CA VAL A 262 11.69 12.38 -15.71
C VAL A 262 11.56 13.51 -16.74
N ARG A 263 11.04 13.22 -17.94
CA ARG A 263 10.76 14.24 -18.95
C ARG A 263 9.74 15.27 -18.49
N SER A 264 8.69 14.82 -17.81
CA SER A 264 7.65 15.72 -17.26
C SER A 264 8.21 16.59 -16.14
N LEU A 265 9.04 16.01 -15.26
CA LEU A 265 9.66 16.69 -14.14
C LEU A 265 10.65 17.76 -14.63
N ASN A 266 11.50 17.46 -15.62
CA ASN A 266 12.38 18.46 -16.23
C ASN A 266 11.60 19.65 -16.81
N LYS A 267 10.42 19.43 -17.40
CA LYS A 267 9.57 20.52 -17.91
C LYS A 267 9.07 21.42 -16.77
N VAL A 268 8.58 20.83 -15.68
CA VAL A 268 8.10 21.60 -14.51
C VAL A 268 9.24 22.37 -13.88
N LEU A 269 10.42 21.77 -13.74
CA LEU A 269 11.59 22.45 -13.19
C LEU A 269 12.02 23.64 -14.04
N ILE A 270 11.97 23.57 -15.37
CA ILE A 270 12.24 24.73 -16.24
C ILE A 270 11.17 25.81 -16.06
N GLN A 271 9.89 25.43 -15.98
CA GLN A 271 8.81 26.39 -15.78
C GLN A 271 9.01 27.16 -14.47
N LEU A 272 9.42 26.45 -13.41
CA LEU A 272 9.80 27.07 -12.14
C LEU A 272 11.06 27.93 -12.27
N ALA A 273 12.10 27.45 -12.94
CA ALA A 273 13.32 28.21 -13.17
C ALA A 273 13.06 29.50 -13.99
N GLY A 274 12.11 29.48 -14.92
CA GLY A 274 11.73 30.65 -15.72
C GLY A 274 11.09 31.78 -14.90
N GLN A 275 10.58 31.48 -13.71
CA GLN A 275 10.04 32.48 -12.78
C GLN A 275 11.13 33.16 -11.95
N ILE A 276 12.36 32.64 -11.95
CA ILE A 276 13.47 33.23 -11.21
C ILE A 276 13.93 34.52 -11.92
N PRO A 277 14.04 35.67 -11.23
CA PRO A 277 14.30 36.98 -11.86
C PRO A 277 15.51 37.03 -12.81
N TRP A 278 16.64 36.42 -12.44
CA TRP A 278 17.87 36.40 -13.27
C TRP A 278 17.87 35.37 -14.40
N LEU A 279 16.85 34.51 -14.45
CA LEU A 279 16.61 33.53 -15.52
C LEU A 279 15.43 33.93 -16.41
N LYS A 280 14.58 34.87 -15.96
CA LYS A 280 13.45 35.38 -16.72
C LYS A 280 13.93 35.98 -18.04
N GLY A 281 13.38 35.49 -19.16
CA GLY A 281 13.75 35.90 -20.51
C GLY A 281 14.86 35.08 -21.19
N LYS A 282 15.56 34.18 -20.47
CA LYS A 282 16.54 33.27 -21.09
C LYS A 282 15.85 32.04 -21.67
N LYS A 283 16.32 31.55 -22.82
CA LYS A 283 15.85 30.28 -23.42
C LYS A 283 16.42 29.10 -22.61
N LEU A 284 15.65 28.65 -21.61
CA LEU A 284 16.04 27.52 -20.76
C LEU A 284 15.78 26.17 -21.45
N SER A 285 16.80 25.31 -21.46
CA SER A 285 16.73 23.97 -22.05
C SER A 285 16.38 22.89 -21.01
N PRO A 286 15.58 21.86 -21.34
CA PRO A 286 15.25 20.77 -20.42
C PRO A 286 16.43 19.91 -20.01
N LYS A 287 17.53 19.96 -20.76
CA LYS A 287 18.78 19.28 -20.40
C LYS A 287 19.50 19.97 -19.24
N GLN A 288 19.28 21.27 -19.07
CA GLN A 288 19.88 22.09 -18.00
C GLN A 288 19.01 22.16 -16.75
N ALA A 289 17.82 21.57 -16.76
CA ALA A 289 16.91 21.56 -15.60
C ALA A 289 17.57 21.13 -14.27
N PRO A 290 18.49 20.13 -14.23
CA PRO A 290 19.16 19.75 -12.99
C PRO A 290 20.06 20.83 -12.39
N ALA A 291 20.55 21.79 -13.20
CA ALA A 291 21.42 22.86 -12.72
C ALA A 291 20.68 23.88 -11.85
N TYR A 292 19.39 24.08 -12.12
CA TYR A 292 18.55 25.05 -11.40
C TYR A 292 17.88 24.45 -10.16
N VAL A 293 18.09 23.15 -9.88
CA VAL A 293 17.46 22.46 -8.74
C VAL A 293 17.79 23.14 -7.42
N GLU A 294 19.04 23.56 -7.22
CA GLU A 294 19.44 24.26 -5.99
C GLU A 294 18.69 25.56 -5.80
N ASP A 295 18.67 26.41 -6.83
CA ASP A 295 17.98 27.70 -6.81
C ASP A 295 16.48 27.51 -6.60
N ILE A 296 15.85 26.55 -7.30
CA ILE A 296 14.42 26.24 -7.14
C ILE A 296 14.11 25.80 -5.71
N THR A 297 14.96 24.96 -5.11
CA THR A 297 14.77 24.54 -3.71
C THR A 297 14.99 25.68 -2.71
N ARG A 298 15.95 26.58 -2.97
CA ARG A 298 16.23 27.72 -2.10
C ARG A 298 15.11 28.76 -2.12
N TYR A 299 14.53 29.02 -3.29
CA TYR A 299 13.48 30.04 -3.48
C TYR A 299 12.08 29.45 -3.62
N SER A 300 11.85 28.22 -3.15
CA SER A 300 10.59 27.50 -3.38
C SER A 300 9.33 28.24 -2.88
N ALA A 301 9.44 28.96 -1.75
CA ALA A 301 8.34 29.73 -1.19
C ALA A 301 7.99 30.96 -2.04
N SER A 302 9.01 31.69 -2.52
CA SER A 302 8.83 32.84 -3.40
C SER A 302 8.30 32.43 -4.77
N LEU A 303 8.84 31.34 -5.33
CA LEU A 303 8.41 30.81 -6.62
C LEU A 303 6.96 30.32 -6.61
N ALA A 304 6.49 29.79 -5.47
CA ALA A 304 5.08 29.48 -5.29
C ALA A 304 4.20 30.72 -5.39
N ILE A 305 4.58 31.82 -4.72
CA ILE A 305 3.83 33.09 -4.73
C ILE A 305 3.85 33.73 -6.13
N ASP A 306 4.99 33.74 -6.81
CA ASP A 306 5.10 34.31 -8.16
C ASP A 306 4.32 33.48 -9.20
N ALA A 307 4.31 32.15 -9.06
CA ALA A 307 3.49 31.27 -9.90
C ALA A 307 1.98 31.50 -9.71
N ILE A 308 1.56 31.99 -8.55
CA ILE A 308 0.18 32.38 -8.26
C ILE A 308 -0.13 33.74 -8.90
N ARG A 309 0.78 34.71 -8.76
CA ARG A 309 0.58 36.09 -9.24
C ARG A 309 0.52 36.22 -10.76
N GLU A 310 1.25 35.40 -11.53
CA GLU A 310 1.15 35.44 -13.00
C GLU A 310 -0.18 34.90 -13.56
N VAL A 311 -0.96 34.16 -12.77
CA VAL A 311 -2.27 33.63 -13.20
C VAL A 311 -3.42 34.54 -12.78
N GLY A 312 -3.26 35.25 -11.65
CA GLY A 312 -4.19 36.25 -11.16
C GLY A 312 -3.87 37.65 -11.66
N GLY A 313 -4.16 37.94 -12.93
CA GLY A 313 -4.14 39.33 -13.42
C GLY A 313 -5.31 40.13 -12.83
N SER A 314 -5.25 40.52 -11.56
CA SER A 314 -5.98 41.62 -10.88
C SER A 314 -6.04 41.40 -9.37
N ASP A 315 -5.89 42.50 -8.62
CA ASP A 315 -6.04 42.65 -7.15
C ASP A 315 -7.45 42.30 -6.66
N SER A 316 -7.86 41.04 -6.79
CA SER A 316 -9.07 40.52 -6.15
C SER A 316 -8.68 39.45 -5.13
N ASP A 317 -9.37 39.46 -3.98
CA ASP A 317 -9.26 38.48 -2.90
C ASP A 317 -9.59 37.07 -3.43
N GLN A 318 -8.61 36.42 -4.04
CA GLN A 318 -8.75 35.05 -4.51
C GLN A 318 -8.74 34.10 -3.32
N THR A 319 -9.72 33.21 -3.29
CA THR A 319 -9.76 32.15 -2.27
C THR A 319 -8.62 31.15 -2.51
N ALA A 320 -8.12 30.51 -1.45
CA ALA A 320 -7.04 29.51 -1.55
C ALA A 320 -7.32 28.37 -2.56
N THR A 321 -8.60 28.08 -2.79
CA THR A 321 -9.12 27.12 -3.77
C THR A 321 -8.90 27.56 -5.21
N GLU A 322 -9.15 28.83 -5.53
CA GLU A 322 -8.98 29.40 -6.89
C GLU A 322 -7.50 29.50 -7.25
N VAL A 323 -6.68 29.91 -6.29
CA VAL A 323 -5.22 29.92 -6.37
C VAL A 323 -4.69 28.52 -6.70
N SER A 324 -5.17 27.49 -5.99
CA SER A 324 -4.78 26.10 -6.24
C SER A 324 -5.20 25.62 -7.64
N ALA A 325 -6.40 26.00 -8.10
CA ALA A 325 -6.89 25.67 -9.44
C ALA A 325 -6.11 26.37 -10.56
N ALA A 326 -5.67 27.61 -10.34
CA ALA A 326 -4.81 28.37 -11.23
C ALA A 326 -3.43 27.71 -11.40
N ILE A 327 -2.77 27.35 -10.30
CA ILE A 327 -1.50 26.60 -10.33
C ILE A 327 -1.67 25.26 -11.04
N PHE A 328 -2.78 24.56 -10.78
CA PHE A 328 -3.07 23.30 -11.46
C PHE A 328 -3.14 23.49 -12.99
N LYS A 329 -3.81 24.53 -13.49
CA LYS A 329 -3.92 24.81 -14.92
C LYS A 329 -2.58 25.14 -15.58
N THR A 330 -1.66 25.82 -14.89
CA THR A 330 -0.36 26.21 -15.46
C THR A 330 0.63 25.05 -15.57
N PHE A 331 0.78 24.26 -14.50
CA PHE A 331 1.75 23.16 -14.45
C PHE A 331 1.20 21.85 -14.98
N ARG A 332 -0.12 21.66 -14.90
CA ARG A 332 -0.83 20.50 -15.44
C ARG A 332 -1.66 20.96 -16.63
N LYS A 333 -1.00 21.53 -17.66
CA LYS A 333 -1.62 21.61 -19.00
C LYS A 333 -2.13 20.21 -19.31
N SER A 334 -3.45 20.05 -19.34
CA SER A 334 -4.08 18.79 -19.69
C SER A 334 -3.42 18.35 -20.98
N LYS A 335 -2.68 17.23 -20.96
CA LYS A 335 -2.37 16.54 -22.20
C LYS A 335 -3.73 16.46 -22.89
N LYS A 336 -3.90 17.16 -24.01
CA LYS A 336 -4.94 16.77 -24.96
C LYS A 336 -4.69 15.29 -25.11
N ARG A 337 -5.56 14.45 -24.54
CA ARG A 337 -5.47 13.00 -24.76
C ARG A 337 -5.28 12.90 -26.28
N PRO A 338 -4.30 12.14 -26.79
CA PRO A 338 -4.41 11.74 -28.18
C PRO A 338 -5.82 11.18 -28.26
N SER A 339 -6.63 11.80 -29.09
CA SER A 339 -7.95 11.30 -29.43
C SER A 339 -7.68 9.91 -29.98
N CYS A 340 -7.69 8.90 -29.11
CA CYS A 340 -8.13 7.60 -29.56
C CYS A 340 -9.47 7.91 -30.21
N PRO A 341 -9.71 7.51 -31.47
CA PRO A 341 -11.05 7.36 -31.96
C PRO A 341 -11.66 6.16 -31.20
N LEU A 342 -11.83 6.32 -29.89
CA LEU A 342 -13.02 5.83 -29.25
C LEU A 342 -14.09 6.71 -29.87
N HIS A 343 -15.01 6.08 -30.60
CA HIS A 343 -16.32 6.66 -30.85
C HIS A 343 -16.71 7.46 -29.61
N GLN A 344 -16.78 8.78 -29.76
CA GLN A 344 -17.52 9.59 -28.83
C GLN A 344 -18.94 9.13 -29.01
N ASP A 345 -19.36 8.17 -28.19
CA ASP A 345 -20.77 8.05 -27.88
C ASP A 345 -21.12 9.38 -27.21
N THR A 346 -21.68 10.26 -28.02
CA THR A 346 -22.31 11.50 -27.60
C THR A 346 -23.62 11.20 -26.88
N ASP A 347 -23.60 10.24 -25.95
CA ASP A 347 -24.72 9.97 -25.06
C ASP A 347 -24.51 10.79 -23.80
N SER A 348 -24.64 12.11 -23.97
CA SER A 348 -25.17 12.90 -22.88
C SER A 348 -26.58 12.37 -22.60
N PRO A 349 -27.00 12.16 -21.33
CA PRO A 349 -28.35 11.75 -21.05
C PRO A 349 -29.28 12.84 -21.59
N SER A 350 -29.88 12.58 -22.73
CA SER A 350 -30.97 13.39 -23.27
C SER A 350 -32.07 13.35 -22.21
N LYS A 351 -32.64 14.52 -21.91
CA LYS A 351 -33.87 14.60 -21.11
C LYS A 351 -34.92 13.74 -21.83
N SER A 352 -35.16 12.54 -21.33
CA SER A 352 -36.22 11.68 -21.83
C SER A 352 -37.56 12.27 -21.37
N CYS A 353 -38.18 13.06 -22.23
CA CYS A 353 -39.61 13.33 -22.15
C CYS A 353 -40.36 12.21 -22.87
N ASP A 354 -40.20 10.99 -22.35
CA ASP A 354 -40.90 9.80 -22.83
C ASP A 354 -42.04 9.51 -21.85
N ASP A 355 -43.27 9.83 -22.26
CA ASP A 355 -44.49 9.66 -21.46
C ASP A 355 -45.18 8.30 -21.73
N GLY A 356 -44.48 7.37 -22.41
CA GLY A 356 -44.95 5.99 -22.63
C GLY A 356 -46.22 5.85 -23.49
N GLY A 357 -46.75 6.96 -24.03
CA GLY A 357 -47.97 6.99 -24.86
C GLY A 357 -47.71 7.14 -26.35
N VAL A 358 -46.48 6.91 -26.81
CA VAL A 358 -46.16 7.01 -28.25
C VAL A 358 -46.56 5.70 -28.93
N ASP A 359 -47.52 5.78 -29.85
CA ASP A 359 -47.89 4.64 -30.70
C ASP A 359 -46.69 4.23 -31.57
N PHE A 360 -46.28 2.96 -31.46
CA PHE A 360 -45.21 2.40 -32.27
C PHE A 360 -45.70 2.19 -33.70
N SER A 361 -45.01 2.80 -34.66
CA SER A 361 -45.29 2.56 -36.08
C SER A 361 -44.96 1.11 -36.46
N ASP A 362 -45.79 0.48 -37.28
CA ASP A 362 -45.53 -0.86 -37.84
C ASP A 362 -44.16 -0.92 -38.55
N SER A 363 -43.73 0.18 -39.15
CA SER A 363 -42.41 0.29 -39.79
C SER A 363 -41.23 0.15 -38.81
N GLU A 364 -41.41 0.54 -37.55
CA GLU A 364 -40.39 0.34 -36.50
C GLU A 364 -40.36 -1.13 -36.07
N ILE A 365 -41.54 -1.76 -35.97
CA ILE A 365 -41.66 -3.18 -35.61
C ILE A 365 -41.04 -4.06 -36.71
N ASP A 366 -41.27 -3.72 -37.98
CA ASP A 366 -40.73 -4.43 -39.14
C ASP A 366 -39.19 -4.44 -39.15
N ASN A 367 -38.52 -3.44 -38.58
CA ASN A 367 -37.05 -3.42 -38.47
C ASN A 367 -36.51 -4.54 -37.57
N TYR A 368 -37.33 -5.08 -36.66
CA TYR A 368 -36.95 -6.20 -35.79
C TYR A 368 -37.35 -7.57 -36.35
N ILE A 369 -38.15 -7.60 -37.42
CA ILE A 369 -38.56 -8.83 -38.09
C ILE A 369 -37.59 -9.11 -39.24
N ARG A 370 -36.96 -10.30 -39.21
CA ARG A 370 -36.06 -10.70 -40.30
C ARG A 370 -36.83 -10.80 -41.61
N SER A 371 -36.25 -10.26 -42.66
CA SER A 371 -36.78 -10.40 -44.01
C SER A 371 -36.82 -11.88 -44.44
N GLU A 372 -37.70 -12.23 -45.38
CA GLU A 372 -37.78 -13.60 -45.89
C GLU A 372 -36.45 -14.11 -46.46
N GLN A 373 -35.65 -13.21 -47.03
CA GLN A 373 -34.34 -13.54 -47.58
C GLN A 373 -33.34 -13.90 -46.47
N GLU A 374 -33.31 -13.11 -45.39
CA GLU A 374 -32.48 -13.41 -44.22
C GLU A 374 -32.93 -14.70 -43.52
N ALA A 375 -34.24 -14.93 -43.41
CA ALA A 375 -34.77 -16.17 -42.85
C ALA A 375 -34.37 -17.41 -43.67
N LYS A 376 -34.41 -17.33 -45.01
CA LYS A 376 -33.94 -18.39 -45.90
C LYS A 376 -32.44 -18.64 -45.75
N ALA A 377 -31.63 -17.58 -45.72
CA ALA A 377 -30.18 -17.69 -45.54
C ALA A 377 -29.81 -18.35 -44.19
N VAL A 378 -30.50 -17.98 -43.11
CA VAL A 378 -30.29 -18.60 -41.79
C VAL A 378 -30.69 -20.07 -41.81
N LYS A 379 -31.80 -20.43 -42.48
CA LYS A 379 -32.25 -21.82 -42.59
C LYS A 379 -31.24 -22.68 -43.37
N GLU A 380 -30.77 -22.21 -44.51
CA GLU A 380 -29.75 -22.90 -45.31
C GLU A 380 -28.44 -23.07 -44.53
N PHE A 381 -28.05 -22.05 -43.76
CA PHE A 381 -26.88 -22.12 -42.88
C PHE A 381 -27.03 -23.23 -41.84
N LEU A 382 -28.17 -23.31 -41.16
CA LEU A 382 -28.46 -24.34 -40.16
C LEU A 382 -28.49 -25.75 -40.77
N GLU A 383 -29.15 -25.94 -41.91
CA GLU A 383 -29.19 -27.23 -42.61
C GLU A 383 -27.79 -27.68 -43.06
N SER A 384 -26.95 -26.75 -43.50
CA SER A 384 -25.55 -27.04 -43.84
C SER A 384 -24.73 -27.47 -42.62
N HIS A 385 -25.02 -26.88 -41.46
CA HIS A 385 -24.34 -27.19 -40.20
C HIS A 385 -24.74 -28.58 -39.68
N GLU A 386 -26.02 -28.94 -39.77
CA GLU A 386 -26.51 -30.28 -39.42
C GLU A 386 -25.90 -31.36 -40.33
N ARG A 387 -25.85 -31.12 -41.65
CA ARG A 387 -25.18 -32.04 -42.58
C ARG A 387 -23.69 -32.22 -42.29
N LYS A 388 -22.99 -31.16 -41.85
CA LYS A 388 -21.58 -31.24 -41.44
C LYS A 388 -21.40 -31.98 -40.12
N LYS A 389 -22.35 -31.86 -39.19
CA LYS A 389 -22.34 -32.58 -37.91
C LYS A 389 -22.57 -34.08 -38.12
N ALA A 390 -23.54 -34.45 -38.95
CA ALA A 390 -23.85 -35.84 -39.32
C ALA A 390 -22.75 -36.54 -40.14
N ARG A 391 -21.79 -35.81 -40.72
CA ARG A 391 -20.61 -36.37 -41.40
C ARG A 391 -19.39 -36.55 -40.48
N LYS A 392 -19.43 -36.02 -39.26
CA LYS A 392 -18.36 -36.13 -38.26
C LYS A 392 -18.63 -37.22 -37.22
N GLU A 393 -19.88 -37.67 -37.10
CA GLU A 393 -20.27 -38.94 -36.49
C GLU A 393 -20.18 -40.04 -37.54
#